data_AF-A0A1I6R2E3-F1
#
_entry.id   AF-A0A1I6R2E3-F1
#
_cell.length_a   1.000
_cell.length_b   1.000
_cell.length_c   1.000
_cell.angle_alpha   90.00
_cell.angle_beta   90.00
_cell.angle_gamma   90.00
#
_symmetry.space_group_name_H-M   'P 1'
#
loop_
_entity.id
_entity.type
_entity.pdbx_description
1 polymer ?
#
loop_
_entity_poly.entity_id
_entity_poly.type
_entity_poly.pdbx_seq_one_letter_code
_entity_poly.pdbx_strand_id
1 'polypeptide(L)'
;MMDQNSLRYRGIYTKIPGDPSRWRKWCAMGEVLVEETRRRNGGQLPQYLTYSGLEAEFPRMFQMLADGGTIGFSGSTKGNHMTFLGKGAALRPDRMLRRADFQRGESVLFYYGCSNREKVDRNGLEILDALHRHGARMGVVSQTEEQRHYLEERYGGMLIGATSLEAIFSEEGSRFDWPSALPWFPEIERYQQECEETIQLYKERTVKPLFRHVTKWLPAGEGFDLIFERAGQDTLGVSIALLRSHTGRVVYAESMEGRRYSFYAPDLWESGRRVFMPCAMIDGGSSYPSEDQDKSLQSSRTSFQVRQTG
;
A
#
# COMPACT_ATOMS: atom_id res chain seq x y z
N MET A 1 19.16 5.31 -12.16
CA MET A 1 18.47 4.34 -13.05
C MET A 1 19.41 3.83 -14.13
N MET A 2 19.05 2.74 -14.81
CA MET A 2 19.73 2.32 -16.04
C MET A 2 19.46 3.32 -17.17
N ASP A 3 20.34 3.39 -18.16
CA ASP A 3 20.16 4.26 -19.32
C ASP A 3 18.91 3.87 -20.12
N GLN A 4 17.86 4.69 -20.05
CA GLN A 4 16.59 4.44 -20.73
C GLN A 4 16.69 4.59 -22.26
N ASN A 5 17.75 5.25 -22.77
CA ASN A 5 18.01 5.37 -24.20
C ASN A 5 18.67 4.12 -24.78
N SER A 6 19.16 3.21 -23.93
CA SER A 6 19.66 1.92 -24.35
C SER A 6 18.53 1.08 -24.97
N LEU A 7 18.76 0.58 -26.19
CA LEU A 7 17.85 -0.37 -26.85
C LEU A 7 17.53 -1.59 -25.98
N ARG A 8 18.45 -1.95 -25.06
CA ARG A 8 18.28 -3.07 -24.11
C ARG A 8 17.12 -2.87 -23.14
N TYR A 9 16.78 -1.64 -22.79
CA TYR A 9 15.76 -1.33 -21.77
C TYR A 9 14.51 -0.66 -22.33
N ARG A 10 14.44 -0.50 -23.66
CA ARG A 10 13.32 0.13 -24.35
C ARG A 10 12.01 -0.62 -24.06
N GLY A 11 11.02 0.10 -23.53
CA GLY A 11 9.69 -0.46 -23.23
C GLY A 11 9.59 -1.32 -21.98
N ILE A 12 10.65 -1.41 -21.15
CA ILE A 12 10.60 -2.16 -19.87
C ILE A 12 9.91 -1.35 -18.76
N TYR A 13 10.10 -0.03 -18.76
CA TYR A 13 9.49 0.90 -17.82
C TYR A 13 8.04 1.18 -18.22
N THR A 14 7.12 0.46 -17.58
CA THR A 14 5.68 0.64 -17.75
C THR A 14 5.00 0.42 -16.40
N LYS A 15 3.81 1.01 -16.24
CA LYS A 15 2.86 0.55 -15.21
C LYS A 15 2.59 -0.95 -15.36
N ILE A 16 2.21 -1.59 -14.26
CA ILE A 16 1.77 -2.98 -14.31
C ILE A 16 0.38 -3.03 -14.94
N PRO A 17 0.14 -3.90 -15.94
CA PRO A 17 -1.16 -4.02 -16.60
C PRO A 17 -2.33 -4.26 -15.62
N GLY A 18 -3.52 -3.80 -15.98
CA GLY A 18 -4.77 -4.13 -15.27
C GLY A 18 -5.11 -5.62 -15.31
N ASP A 19 -4.83 -6.26 -16.44
CA ASP A 19 -5.10 -7.68 -16.67
C ASP A 19 -4.10 -8.60 -15.94
N PRO A 20 -4.56 -9.43 -14.98
CA PRO A 20 -3.71 -10.38 -14.26
C PRO A 20 -2.97 -11.38 -15.14
N SER A 21 -3.51 -11.72 -16.31
CA SER A 21 -2.89 -12.67 -17.25
C SER A 21 -1.53 -12.17 -17.76
N ARG A 22 -1.31 -10.84 -17.72
CA ARG A 22 -0.10 -10.18 -18.22
C ARG A 22 0.97 -9.95 -17.16
N TRP A 23 0.66 -10.13 -15.87
CA TRP A 23 1.58 -9.81 -14.78
C TRP A 23 2.85 -10.66 -14.80
N ARG A 24 2.73 -11.97 -15.08
CA ARG A 24 3.90 -12.86 -15.18
C ARG A 24 4.86 -12.41 -16.28
N LYS A 25 4.34 -12.10 -17.46
CA LYS A 25 5.13 -11.59 -18.59
C LYS A 25 5.78 -10.25 -18.24
N TRP A 26 5.02 -9.34 -17.62
CA TRP A 26 5.56 -8.06 -17.17
C TRP A 26 6.70 -8.24 -16.17
N CYS A 27 6.55 -9.15 -15.20
CA CYS A 27 7.59 -9.47 -14.21
C CYS A 27 8.86 -9.99 -14.89
N ALA A 28 8.72 -10.99 -15.77
CA ALA A 28 9.83 -11.59 -16.51
C ALA A 28 10.58 -10.57 -17.37
N MET A 29 9.88 -9.64 -18.03
CA MET A 29 10.52 -8.55 -18.78
C MET A 29 11.44 -7.67 -17.92
N GLY A 30 11.19 -7.57 -16.62
CA GLY A 30 12.01 -6.79 -15.69
C GLY A 30 13.20 -7.55 -15.11
N GLU A 31 13.30 -8.87 -15.31
CA GLU A 31 14.39 -9.68 -14.75
C GLU A 31 15.76 -9.18 -15.20
N VAL A 32 15.87 -8.71 -16.44
CA VAL A 32 17.10 -8.08 -16.96
C VAL A 32 17.56 -6.88 -16.12
N LEU A 33 16.63 -6.09 -15.57
CA LEU A 33 16.96 -4.96 -14.69
C LEU A 33 17.42 -5.45 -13.31
N VAL A 34 16.76 -6.49 -12.78
CA VAL A 34 17.11 -7.11 -11.49
C VAL A 34 18.50 -7.74 -11.55
N GLU A 35 18.79 -8.51 -12.60
CA GLU A 35 20.09 -9.13 -12.83
C GLU A 35 21.20 -8.11 -13.03
N GLU A 36 20.96 -7.09 -13.87
CA GLU A 36 21.93 -6.02 -14.07
C GLU A 36 22.20 -5.25 -12.77
N THR A 37 21.16 -5.01 -11.96
CA THR A 37 21.30 -4.38 -10.64
C THR A 37 22.15 -5.24 -9.71
N ARG A 38 21.88 -6.56 -9.63
CA ARG A 38 22.73 -7.49 -8.87
C ARG A 38 24.17 -7.47 -9.37
N ARG A 39 24.38 -7.54 -10.68
CA ARG A 39 25.71 -7.54 -11.31
C ARG A 39 26.51 -6.30 -10.94
N ARG A 40 25.88 -5.12 -10.92
CA ARG A 40 26.51 -3.85 -10.52
C ARG A 40 26.79 -3.75 -9.02
N ASN A 41 26.04 -4.48 -8.20
CA ASN A 41 26.07 -4.41 -6.74
C ASN A 41 26.63 -5.68 -6.08
N GLY A 42 27.60 -6.34 -6.72
CA GLY A 42 28.28 -7.51 -6.12
C GLY A 42 27.36 -8.69 -5.78
N GLY A 43 26.29 -8.86 -6.57
CA GLY A 43 25.27 -9.91 -6.39
C GLY A 43 24.07 -9.50 -5.54
N GLN A 44 24.06 -8.30 -4.95
CA GLN A 44 23.02 -7.86 -4.03
C GLN A 44 22.01 -6.91 -4.68
N LEU A 45 20.79 -6.91 -4.15
CA LEU A 45 19.79 -5.88 -4.48
C LEU A 45 19.86 -4.75 -3.44
N PRO A 46 19.45 -3.52 -3.80
CA PRO A 46 19.41 -2.39 -2.88
C PRO A 46 18.43 -2.63 -1.72
N GLN A 47 18.89 -2.37 -0.50
CA GLN A 47 18.03 -2.36 0.69
C GLN A 47 17.24 -1.07 0.85
N TYR A 48 17.72 0.02 0.25
CA TYR A 48 17.08 1.32 0.29
C TYR A 48 17.08 1.92 -1.11
N LEU A 49 15.91 2.41 -1.53
CA LEU A 49 15.74 3.16 -2.77
C LEU A 49 15.01 4.46 -2.47
N THR A 50 15.40 5.52 -3.16
CA THR A 50 14.73 6.81 -3.12
C THR A 50 14.04 7.05 -4.46
N TYR A 51 12.78 7.48 -4.43
CA TYR A 51 11.94 7.65 -5.61
C TYR A 51 11.45 9.10 -5.77
N SER A 52 11.66 9.63 -6.97
CA SER A 52 11.17 10.94 -7.45
C SER A 52 10.87 10.89 -8.96
N GLY A 53 10.63 9.69 -9.49
CA GLY A 53 10.53 9.42 -10.92
C GLY A 53 9.13 9.55 -11.51
N LEU A 54 8.98 9.00 -12.71
CA LEU A 54 7.70 8.83 -13.42
C LEU A 54 6.94 7.60 -12.89
N GLU A 55 5.60 7.63 -12.93
CA GLU A 55 4.75 6.49 -12.52
C GLU A 55 5.14 5.14 -13.16
N ALA A 56 5.67 5.16 -14.38
CA ALA A 56 6.11 3.97 -15.12
C ALA A 56 7.40 3.34 -14.56
N GLU A 57 8.16 4.08 -13.74
CA GLU A 57 9.44 3.66 -13.18
C GLU A 57 9.29 3.01 -11.81
N PHE A 58 8.37 3.53 -10.99
CA PHE A 58 8.11 3.01 -9.64
C PHE A 58 7.97 1.49 -9.56
N PRO A 59 7.18 0.81 -10.43
CA PRO A 59 7.02 -0.63 -10.34
C PRO A 59 8.34 -1.40 -10.51
N ARG A 60 9.25 -0.92 -11.38
CA ARG A 60 10.56 -1.52 -11.60
C ARG A 60 11.52 -1.25 -10.45
N MET A 61 11.48 -0.05 -9.88
CA MET A 61 12.23 0.29 -8.68
C MET A 61 11.84 -0.64 -7.52
N PHE A 62 10.53 -0.84 -7.31
CA PHE A 62 10.03 -1.78 -6.32
C PHE A 62 10.45 -3.23 -6.60
N GLN A 63 10.41 -3.65 -7.87
CA GLN A 63 10.86 -5.00 -8.28
C GLN A 63 12.33 -5.23 -7.90
N MET A 64 13.20 -4.24 -8.11
CA MET A 64 14.64 -4.30 -7.79
C MET A 64 14.96 -4.20 -6.30
N LEU A 65 13.99 -3.94 -5.43
CA LEU A 65 14.22 -3.84 -4.00
C LEU A 65 14.61 -5.20 -3.40
N ALA A 66 15.60 -5.24 -2.53
CA ALA A 66 15.97 -6.43 -1.79
C ALA A 66 14.86 -6.87 -0.82
N ASP A 67 14.93 -8.11 -0.36
CA ASP A 67 14.04 -8.61 0.68
C ASP A 67 14.25 -7.83 1.99
N GLY A 68 13.15 -7.33 2.53
CA GLY A 68 13.12 -6.45 3.70
C GLY A 68 13.40 -4.99 3.40
N GLY A 69 13.74 -4.65 2.15
CA GLY A 69 14.14 -3.31 1.75
C GLY A 69 13.01 -2.27 1.80
N THR A 70 13.40 -1.01 1.68
CA THR A 70 12.52 0.16 1.74
C THR A 70 12.66 1.02 0.50
N ILE A 71 11.55 1.46 -0.07
CA ILE A 71 11.52 2.54 -1.06
C ILE A 71 10.86 3.78 -0.43
N GLY A 72 11.62 4.87 -0.35
CA GLY A 72 11.16 6.16 0.18
C GLY A 72 10.90 7.17 -0.94
N PHE A 73 9.95 8.09 -0.73
CA PHE A 73 9.71 9.21 -1.64
C PHE A 73 10.59 10.41 -1.24
N SER A 74 11.27 11.07 -2.20
CA SER A 74 12.12 12.25 -1.91
C SER A 74 11.50 13.61 -2.24
N GLY A 75 10.21 13.66 -2.55
CA GLY A 75 9.53 14.91 -2.93
C GLY A 75 8.44 14.67 -3.98
N SER A 76 8.22 15.67 -4.84
CA SER A 76 7.18 15.60 -5.88
C SER A 76 7.48 14.47 -6.87
N THR A 77 6.52 13.58 -7.03
CA THR A 77 6.56 12.53 -8.05
C THR A 77 5.89 13.02 -9.31
N LYS A 78 6.38 12.56 -10.47
CA LYS A 78 5.71 12.81 -11.73
C LYS A 78 4.64 11.74 -11.94
N GLY A 79 3.43 12.12 -11.57
CA GLY A 79 2.21 11.34 -11.62
C GLY A 79 1.81 10.71 -10.27
N ASN A 80 0.61 10.17 -10.31
CA ASN A 80 -0.32 9.98 -9.21
C ASN A 80 -0.70 8.51 -8.99
N HIS A 81 -0.71 7.68 -10.03
CA HIS A 81 -1.19 6.31 -10.01
C HIS A 81 -0.01 5.31 -9.95
N MET A 82 0.35 4.90 -8.73
CA MET A 82 1.44 3.95 -8.49
C MET A 82 0.93 2.52 -8.53
N THR A 83 1.75 1.62 -9.10
CA THR A 83 1.48 0.17 -9.10
C THR A 83 2.73 -0.60 -8.72
N PHE A 84 2.57 -1.73 -8.04
CA PHE A 84 3.66 -2.67 -7.80
C PHE A 84 3.16 -4.11 -7.75
N LEU A 85 4.04 -5.07 -8.03
CA LEU A 85 3.79 -6.49 -7.79
C LEU A 85 4.31 -6.83 -6.40
N GLY A 86 3.48 -7.48 -5.59
CA GLY A 86 3.87 -7.92 -4.26
C GLY A 86 4.99 -8.96 -4.28
N LYS A 87 5.78 -8.99 -3.20
CA LYS A 87 6.90 -9.94 -3.02
C LYS A 87 6.46 -11.16 -2.21
N GLY A 88 7.14 -12.28 -2.43
CA GLY A 88 6.83 -13.57 -1.83
C GLY A 88 7.40 -13.75 -0.43
N ALA A 89 6.59 -13.43 0.57
CA ALA A 89 6.72 -13.93 1.93
C ALA A 89 5.43 -13.65 2.71
N ALA A 90 5.17 -14.45 3.72
CA ALA A 90 4.16 -14.17 4.73
C ALA A 90 4.83 -14.07 6.10
N LEU A 91 4.34 -13.17 6.95
CA LEU A 91 4.73 -13.05 8.34
C LEU A 91 3.49 -13.10 9.21
N ARG A 92 3.62 -13.64 10.43
CA ARG A 92 2.50 -13.64 11.38
C ARG A 92 2.05 -12.20 11.69
N PRO A 93 0.75 -11.94 11.89
CA PRO A 93 0.24 -10.60 12.19
C PRO A 93 0.98 -9.91 13.35
N ASP A 94 1.28 -10.63 14.44
CA ASP A 94 2.10 -10.13 15.57
C ASP A 94 3.47 -9.58 15.17
N ARG A 95 4.15 -10.23 14.22
CA ARG A 95 5.46 -9.78 13.73
C ARG A 95 5.31 -8.50 12.93
N MET A 96 4.25 -8.40 12.14
CA MET A 96 3.96 -7.22 11.35
C MET A 96 3.57 -6.02 12.22
N LEU A 97 2.76 -6.21 13.27
CA LEU A 97 2.43 -5.16 14.24
C LEU A 97 3.68 -4.60 14.93
N ARG A 98 4.61 -5.48 15.36
CA ARG A 98 5.91 -5.04 15.89
C ARG A 98 6.77 -4.31 14.86
N ARG A 99 6.80 -4.78 13.61
CA ARG A 99 7.55 -4.13 12.52
C ARG A 99 7.01 -2.73 12.22
N ALA A 100 5.70 -2.53 12.37
CA ALA A 100 5.02 -1.25 12.21
C ALA A 100 5.04 -0.37 13.48
N ASP A 101 5.76 -0.78 14.52
CA ASP A 101 5.85 -0.09 15.81
C ASP A 101 4.46 0.19 16.43
N PHE A 102 3.55 -0.79 16.32
CA PHE A 102 2.18 -0.65 16.84
C PHE A 102 2.17 -0.53 18.36
N GLN A 103 1.48 0.48 18.87
CA GLN A 103 1.35 0.78 20.28
C GLN A 103 -0.02 0.37 20.83
N ARG A 104 -0.06 0.02 22.11
CA ARG A 104 -1.31 -0.32 22.79
C ARG A 104 -2.27 0.88 22.77
N GLY A 105 -3.53 0.64 22.46
CA GLY A 105 -4.58 1.66 22.41
C GLY A 105 -4.71 2.38 21.07
N GLU A 106 -3.81 2.13 20.12
CA GLU A 106 -3.94 2.64 18.75
C GLU A 106 -5.19 2.07 18.05
N SER A 107 -5.80 2.90 17.22
CA SER A 107 -7.00 2.57 16.46
C SER A 107 -6.64 1.79 15.20
N VAL A 108 -7.33 0.67 14.97
CA VAL A 108 -7.08 -0.20 13.82
C VAL A 108 -8.36 -0.49 13.07
N LEU A 109 -8.32 -0.34 11.74
CA LEU A 109 -9.31 -0.91 10.84
C LEU A 109 -8.74 -2.17 10.19
N PHE A 110 -9.47 -3.28 10.15
CA PHE A 110 -9.05 -4.45 9.38
C PHE A 110 -10.17 -4.97 8.49
N TYR A 111 -9.80 -5.59 7.38
CA TYR A 111 -10.75 -6.19 6.45
C TYR A 111 -10.92 -7.69 6.71
N TYR A 112 -12.17 -8.16 6.62
CA TYR A 112 -12.57 -9.56 6.83
C TYR A 112 -13.34 -10.11 5.63
N GLY A 113 -12.97 -11.32 5.17
CA GLY A 113 -13.65 -12.01 4.08
C GLY A 113 -13.24 -11.58 2.66
N CYS A 114 -12.07 -10.96 2.47
CA CYS A 114 -11.68 -10.31 1.20
C CYS A 114 -11.59 -11.24 -0.03
N SER A 115 -11.33 -12.53 0.17
CA SER A 115 -11.13 -13.51 -0.90
C SER A 115 -12.19 -14.62 -0.93
N ASN A 116 -13.05 -14.69 0.08
CA ASN A 116 -14.14 -15.66 0.17
C ASN A 116 -15.39 -15.02 0.78
N ARG A 117 -16.55 -15.37 0.25
CA ARG A 117 -17.85 -14.98 0.84
C ARG A 117 -18.30 -15.95 1.92
N GLU A 118 -17.42 -16.85 2.35
CA GLU A 118 -17.69 -17.73 3.48
C GLU A 118 -17.81 -16.93 4.76
N LYS A 119 -18.64 -17.42 5.68
CA LYS A 119 -18.85 -16.80 6.99
C LYS A 119 -17.55 -16.65 7.80
N VAL A 120 -16.63 -17.60 7.66
CA VAL A 120 -15.41 -17.69 8.46
C VAL A 120 -14.16 -17.44 7.61
N ASP A 121 -13.44 -16.38 7.94
CA ASP A 121 -12.13 -16.03 7.36
C ASP A 121 -11.05 -16.30 8.40
N ARG A 122 -10.31 -17.40 8.22
CA ARG A 122 -9.29 -17.85 9.17
C ARG A 122 -8.16 -16.84 9.34
N ASN A 123 -7.73 -16.20 8.26
CA ASN A 123 -6.66 -15.20 8.31
C ASN A 123 -7.18 -13.92 8.99
N GLY A 124 -8.42 -13.53 8.71
CA GLY A 124 -9.09 -12.43 9.42
C GLY A 124 -9.18 -12.68 10.92
N LEU A 125 -9.46 -13.91 11.35
CA LEU A 125 -9.46 -14.28 12.78
C LEU A 125 -8.06 -14.27 13.40
N GLU A 126 -7.00 -14.68 12.68
CA GLU A 126 -5.63 -14.56 13.19
C GLU A 126 -5.21 -13.09 13.38
N ILE A 127 -5.63 -12.20 12.46
CA ILE A 127 -5.42 -10.76 12.58
C ILE A 127 -6.16 -10.21 13.79
N LEU A 128 -7.45 -10.56 13.97
CA LEU A 128 -8.25 -10.15 15.12
C LEU A 128 -7.59 -10.55 16.44
N ASP A 129 -7.16 -11.81 16.56
CA ASP A 129 -6.49 -12.31 17.76
C ASP A 129 -5.18 -11.55 18.06
N ALA A 130 -4.34 -11.32 17.04
CA ALA A 130 -3.11 -10.56 17.21
C ALA A 130 -3.38 -9.11 17.65
N LEU A 131 -4.34 -8.44 17.00
CA LEU A 131 -4.73 -7.08 17.36
C LEU A 131 -5.27 -6.99 18.79
N HIS A 132 -6.11 -7.95 19.20
CA HIS A 132 -6.61 -8.04 20.56
C HIS A 132 -5.49 -8.20 21.58
N ARG A 133 -4.54 -9.11 21.34
CA ARG A 133 -3.38 -9.34 22.22
C ARG A 133 -2.45 -8.13 22.33
N HIS A 134 -2.39 -7.31 21.29
CA HIS A 134 -1.67 -6.04 21.29
C HIS A 134 -2.47 -4.86 21.87
N GLY A 135 -3.72 -5.09 22.30
CA GLY A 135 -4.58 -4.08 22.92
C GLY A 135 -5.04 -2.98 21.96
N ALA A 136 -5.30 -3.35 20.69
CA ALA A 136 -5.82 -2.45 19.67
C ALA A 136 -7.28 -2.05 19.94
N ARG A 137 -7.67 -0.85 19.48
CA ARG A 137 -9.07 -0.45 19.35
C ARG A 137 -9.55 -0.79 17.94
N MET A 138 -10.28 -1.90 17.79
CA MET A 138 -10.49 -2.55 16.50
C MET A 138 -11.84 -2.21 15.86
N GLY A 139 -11.82 -1.57 14.71
CA GLY A 139 -12.94 -1.51 13.77
C GLY A 139 -12.79 -2.58 12.69
N VAL A 140 -13.90 -3.13 12.19
CA VAL A 140 -13.87 -4.14 11.13
C VAL A 140 -14.78 -3.78 9.96
N VAL A 141 -14.28 -4.00 8.74
CA VAL A 141 -15.06 -3.96 7.50
C VAL A 141 -15.09 -5.37 6.90
N SER A 142 -16.28 -5.96 6.86
CA SER A 142 -16.50 -7.26 6.24
C SER A 142 -17.05 -7.11 4.81
N GLN A 143 -16.98 -8.17 3.99
CA GLN A 143 -17.62 -8.14 2.67
C GLN A 143 -19.14 -8.23 2.78
N THR A 144 -19.64 -9.10 3.67
CA THR A 144 -21.07 -9.46 3.75
C THR A 144 -21.67 -9.15 5.11
N GLU A 145 -23.00 -8.98 5.16
CA GLU A 145 -23.73 -8.83 6.43
C GLU A 145 -23.63 -10.08 7.31
N GLU A 146 -23.60 -11.27 6.74
CA GLU A 146 -23.43 -12.52 7.50
C GLU A 146 -22.10 -12.55 8.26
N GLN A 147 -21.02 -12.12 7.61
CA GLN A 147 -19.70 -11.98 8.23
C GLN A 147 -19.70 -10.92 9.34
N ARG A 148 -20.34 -9.76 9.10
CA ARG A 148 -20.50 -8.72 10.12
C ARG A 148 -21.20 -9.25 11.36
N HIS A 149 -22.36 -9.88 11.19
CA HIS A 149 -23.14 -10.43 12.30
C HIS A 149 -22.37 -11.52 13.05
N TYR A 150 -21.68 -12.40 12.33
CA TYR A 150 -20.80 -13.39 12.96
C TYR A 150 -19.74 -12.76 13.88
N LEU A 151 -19.11 -11.67 13.43
CA LEU A 151 -18.10 -10.96 14.21
C LEU A 151 -18.69 -10.22 15.40
N GLU A 152 -19.83 -9.56 15.23
CA GLU A 152 -20.54 -8.86 16.30
C GLU A 152 -20.98 -9.83 17.41
N GLU A 153 -21.59 -10.97 17.05
CA GLU A 153 -22.07 -11.97 18.01
C GLU A 153 -20.95 -12.61 18.84
N ARG A 154 -19.80 -12.90 18.22
CA ARG A 154 -18.69 -13.59 18.91
C ARG A 154 -17.66 -12.67 19.53
N TYR A 155 -17.41 -11.52 18.91
CA TYR A 155 -16.27 -10.66 19.22
C TYR A 155 -16.69 -9.21 19.46
N GLY A 156 -17.98 -8.88 19.54
CA GLY A 156 -18.46 -7.50 19.72
C GLY A 156 -17.83 -6.78 20.91
N GLY A 157 -17.54 -7.47 22.02
CA GLY A 157 -16.85 -6.88 23.19
C GLY A 157 -15.38 -6.48 22.93
N MET A 158 -14.79 -6.90 21.82
CA MET A 158 -13.43 -6.55 21.40
C MET A 158 -13.42 -5.43 20.33
N LEU A 159 -14.56 -5.14 19.71
CA LEU A 159 -14.66 -4.23 18.57
C LEU A 159 -15.18 -2.86 19.02
N ILE A 160 -14.59 -1.79 18.50
CA ILE A 160 -15.14 -0.42 18.63
C ILE A 160 -16.22 -0.15 17.57
N GLY A 161 -16.31 -0.99 16.54
CA GLY A 161 -17.35 -0.93 15.52
C GLY A 161 -17.17 -1.98 14.43
N ALA A 162 -18.28 -2.30 13.76
CA ALA A 162 -18.31 -3.23 12.64
C ALA A 162 -19.24 -2.70 11.55
N THR A 163 -18.86 -2.90 10.29
CA THR A 163 -19.73 -2.69 9.13
C THR A 163 -19.44 -3.75 8.05
N SER A 164 -20.30 -3.83 7.04
CA SER A 164 -20.06 -4.62 5.84
C SER A 164 -20.16 -3.74 4.61
N LEU A 165 -19.47 -4.12 3.54
CA LEU A 165 -19.62 -3.44 2.26
C LEU A 165 -21.07 -3.54 1.75
N GLU A 166 -21.76 -4.67 1.96
CA GLU A 166 -23.18 -4.83 1.65
C GLU A 166 -24.07 -3.81 2.37
N ALA A 167 -23.83 -3.57 3.66
CA ALA A 167 -24.58 -2.57 4.41
C ALA A 167 -24.33 -1.15 3.84
N ILE A 168 -23.08 -0.82 3.52
CA ILE A 168 -22.74 0.46 2.89
C ILE A 168 -23.41 0.58 1.51
N PHE A 169 -23.40 -0.47 0.69
CA PHE A 169 -24.11 -0.49 -0.58
C PHE A 169 -25.61 -0.30 -0.40
N SER A 170 -26.22 -0.93 0.60
CA SER A 170 -27.64 -0.79 0.90
C SER A 170 -28.01 0.64 1.32
N GLU A 171 -27.15 1.32 2.09
CA GLU A 171 -27.41 2.68 2.58
C GLU A 171 -27.08 3.77 1.56
N GLU A 172 -25.97 3.64 0.85
CA GLU A 172 -25.48 4.65 -0.10
C GLU A 172 -26.05 4.47 -1.50
N GLY A 173 -26.51 3.25 -1.83
CA GLY A 173 -27.05 2.89 -3.14
C GLY A 173 -26.05 3.18 -4.25
N SER A 174 -26.52 3.86 -5.30
CA SER A 174 -25.70 4.21 -6.46
C SER A 174 -24.60 5.24 -6.19
N ARG A 175 -24.46 5.76 -4.96
CA ARG A 175 -23.40 6.70 -4.59
C ARG A 175 -22.14 6.02 -4.05
N PHE A 176 -22.15 4.70 -3.88
CA PHE A 176 -20.99 3.95 -3.41
C PHE A 176 -20.49 2.98 -4.47
N ASP A 177 -19.20 3.04 -4.77
CA ASP A 177 -18.48 2.07 -5.59
C ASP A 177 -17.36 1.44 -4.76
N TRP A 178 -17.24 0.12 -4.82
CA TRP A 178 -16.12 -0.62 -4.25
C TRP A 178 -15.28 -1.25 -5.37
N PRO A 179 -14.25 -0.54 -5.88
CA PRO A 179 -13.50 -1.00 -7.03
C PRO A 179 -12.55 -2.13 -6.65
N SER A 180 -12.27 -3.02 -7.61
CA SER A 180 -11.34 -4.14 -7.41
C SER A 180 -9.87 -3.72 -7.35
N ALA A 181 -9.56 -2.49 -7.79
CA ALA A 181 -8.26 -1.84 -7.76
C ALA A 181 -8.44 -0.31 -7.81
N LEU A 182 -7.37 0.47 -7.60
CA LEU A 182 -7.43 1.91 -7.86
C LEU A 182 -7.88 2.17 -9.32
N PRO A 183 -8.87 3.05 -9.55
CA PRO A 183 -9.26 3.43 -10.89
C PRO A 183 -8.07 3.99 -11.67
N TRP A 184 -8.06 3.77 -12.99
CA TRP A 184 -7.03 4.34 -13.83
C TRP A 184 -7.17 5.87 -13.86
N PHE A 185 -6.05 6.57 -13.70
CA PHE A 185 -5.99 8.02 -13.81
C PHE A 185 -5.33 8.42 -15.14
N PRO A 186 -5.95 9.33 -15.92
CA PRO A 186 -5.32 9.97 -17.07
C PRO A 186 -3.96 10.61 -16.74
N GLU A 187 -3.10 10.72 -17.75
CA GLU A 187 -1.83 11.45 -17.65
C GLU A 187 -2.12 12.93 -17.37
N ILE A 188 -1.77 13.40 -16.17
CA ILE A 188 -2.12 14.75 -15.71
C ILE A 188 -1.53 15.85 -16.60
N GLU A 189 -0.37 15.61 -17.20
CA GLU A 189 0.30 16.56 -18.10
C GLU A 189 -0.44 16.76 -19.42
N ARG A 190 -1.28 15.80 -19.83
CA ARG A 190 -2.05 15.86 -21.08
C ARG A 190 -3.54 16.09 -20.86
N TYR A 191 -4.07 15.53 -19.79
CA TYR A 191 -5.51 15.43 -19.51
C TYR A 191 -5.81 15.86 -18.07
N GLN A 192 -5.33 17.04 -17.67
CA GLN A 192 -5.41 17.53 -16.28
C GLN A 192 -6.84 17.50 -15.73
N GLN A 193 -7.80 18.11 -16.44
CA GLN A 193 -9.18 18.21 -15.98
C GLN A 193 -9.83 16.82 -15.81
N GLU A 194 -9.69 15.94 -16.80
CA GLU A 194 -10.23 14.57 -16.74
C GLU A 194 -9.59 13.76 -15.59
N CYS A 195 -8.30 13.98 -15.33
CA CYS A 195 -7.58 13.36 -14.23
C CYS A 195 -8.12 13.83 -12.87
N GLU A 196 -8.27 15.13 -12.68
CA GLU A 196 -8.83 15.73 -11.46
C GLU A 196 -10.27 15.28 -11.21
N GLU A 197 -11.11 15.25 -12.25
CA GLU A 197 -12.49 14.75 -12.19
C GLU A 197 -12.53 13.26 -11.81
N THR A 198 -11.65 12.44 -12.38
CA THR A 198 -11.58 11.00 -12.05
C THR A 198 -11.15 10.77 -10.60
N ILE A 199 -10.16 11.52 -10.12
CA ILE A 199 -9.70 11.47 -8.72
C ILE A 199 -10.82 11.92 -7.78
N GLN A 200 -11.52 13.01 -8.12
CA GLN A 200 -12.63 13.51 -7.33
C GLN A 200 -13.76 12.48 -7.27
N LEU A 201 -14.13 11.88 -8.40
CA LEU A 201 -15.16 10.87 -8.48
C LEU A 201 -14.83 9.64 -7.61
N TYR A 202 -13.59 9.16 -7.66
CA TYR A 202 -13.08 8.10 -6.79
C TYR A 202 -13.20 8.48 -5.31
N LYS A 203 -12.81 9.71 -4.94
CA LYS A 203 -12.93 10.19 -3.56
C LYS A 203 -14.39 10.27 -3.09
N GLU A 204 -15.28 10.82 -3.91
CA GLU A 204 -16.70 10.98 -3.59
C GLU A 204 -17.46 9.66 -3.50
N ARG A 205 -17.15 8.71 -4.39
CA ARG A 205 -17.92 7.47 -4.53
C ARG A 205 -17.33 6.27 -3.80
N THR A 206 -16.05 6.29 -3.45
CA THR A 206 -15.42 5.16 -2.75
C THR A 206 -14.92 5.57 -1.37
N VAL A 207 -14.06 6.60 -1.31
CA VAL A 207 -13.38 6.95 -0.06
C VAL A 207 -14.33 7.58 0.95
N LYS A 208 -15.07 8.65 0.56
CA LYS A 208 -15.95 9.37 1.49
C LYS A 208 -17.09 8.54 2.06
N PRO A 209 -17.80 7.69 1.29
CA PRO A 209 -18.86 6.86 1.85
C PRO A 209 -18.29 5.89 2.89
N LEU A 210 -17.20 5.17 2.57
CA LEU A 210 -16.56 4.30 3.55
C LEU A 210 -16.07 5.09 4.77
N PHE A 211 -15.39 6.22 4.57
CA PHE A 211 -14.90 7.09 5.65
C PHE A 211 -16.02 7.49 6.61
N ARG A 212 -17.18 7.95 6.11
CA ARG A 212 -18.35 8.30 6.95
C ARG A 212 -18.82 7.13 7.82
N HIS A 213 -18.76 5.92 7.28
CA HIS A 213 -19.20 4.71 7.98
C HIS A 213 -18.23 4.25 9.08
N VAL A 214 -16.93 4.36 8.86
CA VAL A 214 -15.92 3.83 9.77
C VAL A 214 -15.41 4.85 10.79
N THR A 215 -15.41 6.13 10.45
CA THR A 215 -14.86 7.17 11.36
C THR A 215 -15.79 7.55 12.50
N LYS A 216 -17.07 7.17 12.45
CA LYS A 216 -17.99 7.30 13.59
C LYS A 216 -17.54 6.52 14.84
N TRP A 217 -16.59 5.60 14.69
CA TRP A 217 -15.98 4.82 15.78
C TRP A 217 -14.77 5.52 16.43
N LEU A 218 -14.31 6.62 15.82
CA LEU A 218 -13.14 7.38 16.24
C LEU A 218 -13.54 8.73 16.85
N PRO A 219 -12.65 9.39 17.60
CA PRO A 219 -12.82 10.80 17.94
C PRO A 219 -12.96 11.67 16.68
N ALA A 220 -13.66 12.79 16.80
CA ALA A 220 -13.98 13.65 15.67
C ALA A 220 -12.70 14.17 14.96
N GLY A 221 -12.68 14.03 13.63
CA GLY A 221 -11.56 14.52 12.79
C GLY A 221 -10.35 13.58 12.72
N GLU A 222 -10.41 12.40 13.33
CA GLU A 222 -9.30 11.45 13.31
C GLU A 222 -9.46 10.38 12.22
N GLY A 223 -8.33 10.00 11.60
CA GLY A 223 -8.19 8.77 10.83
C GLY A 223 -7.61 7.64 11.69
N PHE A 224 -7.58 6.42 11.15
CA PHE A 224 -7.02 5.26 11.87
C PHE A 224 -5.49 5.34 11.97
N ASP A 225 -4.93 4.86 13.08
CA ASP A 225 -3.48 4.78 13.29
C ASP A 225 -2.84 3.68 12.43
N LEU A 226 -3.59 2.60 12.20
CA LEU A 226 -3.15 1.48 11.38
C LEU A 226 -4.33 0.87 10.62
N ILE A 227 -4.08 0.44 9.38
CA ILE A 227 -5.01 -0.42 8.63
C ILE A 227 -4.34 -1.75 8.35
N PHE A 228 -5.00 -2.82 8.77
CA PHE A 228 -4.56 -4.17 8.49
C PHE A 228 -5.20 -4.63 7.18
N GLU A 229 -4.43 -4.50 6.10
CA GLU A 229 -4.82 -4.85 4.75
C GLU A 229 -4.65 -6.34 4.45
N ARG A 230 -5.25 -6.75 3.33
CA ARG A 230 -5.37 -8.15 2.91
C ARG A 230 -4.75 -8.34 1.54
N ALA A 231 -3.86 -9.32 1.41
CA ALA A 231 -3.18 -9.59 0.16
C ALA A 231 -4.12 -10.06 -0.95
N GLY A 232 -5.32 -10.54 -0.60
CA GLY A 232 -6.33 -11.01 -1.54
C GLY A 232 -7.03 -9.93 -2.38
N GLN A 233 -6.86 -8.63 -2.05
CA GLN A 233 -7.54 -7.51 -2.69
C GLN A 233 -6.57 -6.36 -3.03
N ASP A 234 -6.97 -5.46 -3.93
CA ASP A 234 -6.21 -4.25 -4.28
C ASP A 234 -6.96 -2.99 -3.82
N THR A 235 -7.11 -2.85 -2.51
CA THR A 235 -7.80 -1.70 -1.87
C THR A 235 -6.84 -0.75 -1.16
N LEU A 236 -5.52 -0.91 -1.42
CA LEU A 236 -4.47 -0.15 -0.76
C LEU A 236 -4.68 1.37 -0.88
N GLY A 237 -5.12 1.85 -2.05
CA GLY A 237 -5.44 3.28 -2.25
C GLY A 237 -6.53 3.79 -1.32
N VAL A 238 -7.57 2.98 -1.04
CA VAL A 238 -8.64 3.35 -0.10
C VAL A 238 -8.09 3.34 1.32
N SER A 239 -7.34 2.30 1.68
CA SER A 239 -6.72 2.15 2.99
C SER A 239 -5.83 3.34 3.35
N ILE A 240 -4.96 3.77 2.43
CA ILE A 240 -4.08 4.91 2.69
C ILE A 240 -4.90 6.18 2.98
N ALA A 241 -6.00 6.42 2.27
CA ALA A 241 -6.83 7.61 2.45
C ALA A 241 -7.56 7.66 3.81
N LEU A 242 -7.80 6.52 4.46
CA LEU A 242 -8.47 6.42 5.77
C LEU A 242 -7.52 6.61 6.97
N LEU A 243 -6.22 6.66 6.73
CA LEU A 243 -5.21 6.76 7.78
C LEU A 243 -5.10 8.17 8.36
N ARG A 244 -4.70 8.25 9.63
CA ARG A 244 -4.21 9.49 10.24
C ARG A 244 -3.00 10.03 9.48
N SER A 245 -2.91 11.34 9.31
CA SER A 245 -1.75 11.99 8.68
C SER A 245 -0.48 11.83 9.52
N HIS A 246 0.67 11.71 8.86
CA HIS A 246 2.05 11.60 9.35
C HIS A 246 2.42 10.36 10.16
N THR A 247 1.47 9.75 10.87
CA THR A 247 1.72 8.57 11.71
C THR A 247 1.03 7.30 11.20
N GLY A 248 0.05 7.44 10.30
CA GLY A 248 -0.75 6.32 9.81
C GLY A 248 0.05 5.30 9.01
N ARG A 249 -0.28 4.01 9.21
CA ARG A 249 0.43 2.87 8.59
C ARG A 249 -0.54 1.85 8.00
N VAL A 250 -0.28 1.38 6.80
CA VAL A 250 -0.92 0.16 6.27
C VAL A 250 0.00 -1.03 6.55
N VAL A 251 -0.57 -2.18 6.91
CA VAL A 251 0.17 -3.41 7.19
C VAL A 251 -0.42 -4.59 6.43
N TYR A 252 0.43 -5.39 5.78
CA TYR A 252 0.12 -6.70 5.20
C TYR A 252 0.87 -7.81 5.94
N ALA A 253 0.22 -8.95 6.18
CA ALA A 253 0.84 -10.15 6.77
C ALA A 253 0.94 -11.33 5.80
N GLU A 254 -0.05 -11.45 4.91
CA GLU A 254 -0.18 -12.54 3.95
C GLU A 254 0.84 -12.42 2.79
N SER A 255 1.08 -13.52 2.08
CA SER A 255 1.92 -13.46 0.86
C SER A 255 1.23 -12.64 -0.23
N MET A 256 1.97 -11.67 -0.76
CA MET A 256 1.52 -10.75 -1.81
C MET A 256 2.03 -11.16 -3.19
N GLU A 257 2.70 -12.31 -3.29
CA GLU A 257 3.35 -12.77 -4.52
C GLU A 257 2.38 -12.90 -5.68
N GLY A 258 2.82 -12.45 -6.85
CA GLY A 258 2.06 -12.59 -8.09
C GLY A 258 0.78 -11.77 -8.13
N ARG A 259 0.61 -10.80 -7.23
CA ARG A 259 -0.53 -9.88 -7.21
C ARG A 259 -0.09 -8.44 -7.40
N ARG A 260 -0.90 -7.67 -8.14
CA ARG A 260 -0.72 -6.23 -8.29
C ARG A 260 -1.45 -5.49 -7.18
N TYR A 261 -0.82 -4.42 -6.71
CA TYR A 261 -1.40 -3.44 -5.80
C TYR A 261 -1.24 -2.05 -6.39
N SER A 262 -2.13 -1.13 -6.02
CA SER A 262 -2.21 0.22 -6.56
C SER A 262 -2.63 1.25 -5.51
N PHE A 263 -2.08 2.45 -5.61
CA PHE A 263 -2.41 3.55 -4.71
C PHE A 263 -2.17 4.91 -5.35
N TYR A 264 -2.87 5.91 -4.84
CA TYR A 264 -2.69 7.32 -5.21
C TYR A 264 -1.49 7.87 -4.42
N ALA A 265 -0.40 8.20 -5.11
CA ALA A 265 0.86 8.60 -4.48
C ALA A 265 0.72 9.79 -3.51
N PRO A 266 0.02 10.88 -3.86
CA PRO A 266 -0.11 12.03 -2.95
C PRO A 266 -0.73 11.69 -1.59
N ASP A 267 -1.69 10.77 -1.54
CA ASP A 267 -2.26 10.33 -0.26
C ASP A 267 -1.21 9.65 0.64
N LEU A 268 -0.13 9.11 0.08
CA LEU A 268 0.94 8.50 0.86
C LEU A 268 2.05 9.51 1.24
N TRP A 269 2.65 10.20 0.26
CA TRP A 269 3.87 10.98 0.49
C TRP A 269 3.59 12.36 1.11
N GLU A 270 2.56 13.09 0.67
CA GLU A 270 2.22 14.40 1.25
C GLU A 270 1.81 14.27 2.71
N SER A 271 1.21 13.13 3.05
CA SER A 271 0.78 12.80 4.41
C SER A 271 1.80 12.00 5.20
N GLY A 272 3.01 11.72 4.69
CA GLY A 272 4.04 10.97 5.42
C GLY A 272 3.62 9.58 5.92
N ARG A 273 2.68 8.93 5.24
CA ARG A 273 2.13 7.62 5.60
C ARG A 273 3.04 6.49 5.11
N ARG A 274 2.91 5.31 5.70
CA ARG A 274 3.81 4.17 5.43
C ARG A 274 3.03 2.89 5.11
N VAL A 275 3.59 2.05 4.24
CA VAL A 275 3.05 0.72 3.91
C VAL A 275 4.08 -0.34 4.26
N PHE A 276 3.75 -1.17 5.25
CA PHE A 276 4.57 -2.29 5.68
C PHE A 276 4.07 -3.58 5.05
N MET A 277 4.97 -4.29 4.39
CA MET A 277 4.74 -5.60 3.80
C MET A 277 5.71 -6.61 4.43
N PRO A 278 5.47 -7.92 4.29
CA PRO A 278 6.34 -8.95 4.87
C PRO A 278 7.81 -8.79 4.48
N CYS A 279 8.09 -8.47 3.21
CA CYS A 279 9.44 -8.35 2.65
C CYS A 279 9.75 -6.98 2.03
N ALA A 280 8.95 -5.95 2.31
CA ALA A 280 9.21 -4.61 1.77
C ALA A 280 8.57 -3.51 2.62
N MET A 281 9.00 -2.28 2.42
CA MET A 281 8.33 -1.09 2.93
C MET A 281 8.27 -0.01 1.86
N ILE A 282 7.14 0.69 1.79
CA ILE A 282 7.01 1.94 1.06
C ILE A 282 6.86 3.06 2.09
N ASP A 283 7.76 4.03 2.05
CA ASP A 283 7.82 5.12 3.02
C ASP A 283 7.52 6.47 2.37
N GLY A 284 6.32 6.99 2.65
CA GLY A 284 5.93 8.33 2.22
C GLY A 284 6.55 9.46 3.05
N GLY A 285 7.09 9.17 4.24
CA GLY A 285 7.56 10.18 5.20
C GLY A 285 9.01 10.61 5.04
N SER A 286 9.74 10.03 4.10
CA SER A 286 11.19 10.23 3.99
C SER A 286 11.57 11.60 3.42
N SER A 287 11.62 12.64 4.26
CA SER A 287 12.62 13.70 4.14
C SER A 287 13.98 13.14 4.60
N TYR A 288 14.63 12.33 3.75
CA TYR A 288 16.07 12.12 3.93
C TYR A 288 16.77 13.45 3.65
N PRO A 289 17.71 13.87 4.51
CA PRO A 289 18.47 15.09 4.25
C PRO A 289 19.14 14.95 2.89
N SER A 290 19.07 16.01 2.07
CA SER A 290 20.05 16.21 1.01
C SER A 290 21.45 16.00 1.61
N GLU A 291 22.39 15.46 0.83
CA GLU A 291 23.74 15.02 1.24
C GLU A 291 24.60 16.06 2.00
N ASP A 292 24.08 17.25 2.31
CA ASP A 292 24.79 18.34 2.97
C ASP A 292 24.76 18.32 4.51
N GLN A 293 24.06 17.39 5.19
CA GLN A 293 23.94 17.43 6.66
C GLN A 293 24.50 16.24 7.47
N ASP A 294 25.12 15.22 6.88
CA ASP A 294 25.62 14.07 7.68
C ASP A 294 27.05 13.64 7.31
N LYS A 295 28.04 14.48 7.66
CA LYS A 295 29.48 14.14 7.57
C LYS A 295 30.02 13.39 8.81
N SER A 296 29.20 13.08 9.81
CA SER A 296 29.69 12.47 11.07
C SER A 296 29.34 10.98 11.25
N LEU A 297 28.57 10.36 10.35
CA LEU A 297 28.19 8.94 10.44
C LEU A 297 28.51 8.14 9.17
N GLN A 298 29.71 8.32 8.62
CA GLN A 298 30.26 7.46 7.56
C GLN A 298 31.07 6.30 8.15
N SER A 299 30.42 5.21 8.56
CA SER A 299 31.08 3.90 8.55
C SER A 299 30.20 2.69 8.21
N SER A 300 28.89 2.85 7.96
CA SER A 300 28.07 1.69 7.57
C SER A 300 26.79 1.98 6.75
N ARG A 301 26.64 3.18 6.18
CA ARG A 301 25.46 3.54 5.36
C ARG A 301 25.83 3.65 3.89
N THR A 302 25.40 2.69 3.09
CA THR A 302 25.54 2.76 1.64
C THR A 302 24.30 3.43 1.05
N SER A 303 24.30 4.77 1.07
CA SER A 303 23.40 5.58 0.25
C SER A 303 23.91 5.57 -1.18
N PHE A 304 23.17 4.93 -2.09
CA PHE A 304 23.61 4.77 -3.48
C PHE A 304 22.94 5.81 -4.39
N GLN A 305 23.67 6.87 -4.71
CA GLN A 305 23.35 7.70 -5.87
C GLN A 305 23.65 6.91 -7.15
N VAL A 306 22.63 6.61 -7.94
CA VAL A 306 22.84 6.19 -9.32
C VAL A 306 23.16 7.45 -10.13
N ARG A 307 24.44 7.83 -10.17
CA ARG A 307 24.92 8.90 -11.05
C ARG A 307 24.55 8.57 -12.50
N GLN A 308 23.84 9.50 -13.14
CA GLN A 308 23.78 9.56 -14.59
C GLN A 308 25.19 9.87 -15.09
N THR A 309 25.85 8.90 -15.73
CA THR A 309 27.04 9.18 -16.53
C THR A 309 26.59 9.36 -17.97
N GLY A 310 26.74 10.61 -18.45
CA GLY A 310 26.99 11.01 -19.85
C GLY A 310 26.08 10.45 -20.93
#